data_AF-A0A6J3BSC2-F1
#
_entry.id   AF-A0A6J3BSC2-F1
#
_cell.length_a   1.000
_cell.length_b   1.000
_cell.length_c   1.000
_cell.angle_alpha   90.00
_cell.angle_beta   90.00
_cell.angle_gamma   90.00
#
_symmetry.space_group_name_H-M   'P 1'
#
loop_
_entity.id
_entity.type
_entity.pdbx_description
1 polymer ?
#
loop_
_entity_poly.entity_id
_entity_poly.type
_entity_poly.pdbx_seq_one_letter_code
_entity_poly.pdbx_strand_id
1 'polypeptide(L)'
;TANRKERRRTQSINSAFAELRECIPNVPADTKLSKIKTLRLATSYIAYLMDLLAKDDQNGEAEAFKAEIKKTDVKEEKRKKELNEILKKHSEQQR
;
A
#
# COMPACT_ATOMS: atom_id res chain seq x y z
N THR A 1 -12.06 -27.78 -12.02
CA THR A 1 -11.24 -28.14 -10.84
C THR A 1 -11.37 -27.08 -9.76
N ALA A 2 -11.38 -27.48 -8.48
CA ALA A 2 -11.51 -26.56 -7.33
C ALA A 2 -10.46 -25.44 -7.33
N ASN A 3 -9.23 -25.74 -7.76
CA ASN A 3 -8.13 -24.78 -7.88
C ASN A 3 -8.48 -23.57 -8.78
N ARG A 4 -9.14 -23.82 -9.92
CA ARG A 4 -9.58 -22.73 -10.83
C ARG A 4 -10.57 -21.78 -10.17
N LYS A 5 -11.47 -22.31 -9.31
CA LYS A 5 -12.47 -21.52 -8.59
C LYS A 5 -11.81 -20.64 -7.53
N GLU A 6 -10.87 -21.18 -6.76
CA GLU A 6 -10.17 -20.40 -5.73
C GLU A 6 -9.28 -19.30 -6.33
N ARG A 7 -8.65 -19.58 -7.48
CA ARG A 7 -7.91 -18.56 -8.23
C ARG A 7 -8.81 -17.40 -8.65
N ARG A 8 -10.01 -17.67 -9.18
CA ARG A 8 -10.98 -16.63 -9.54
C ARG A 8 -11.45 -15.82 -8.34
N ARG A 9 -11.73 -16.48 -7.21
CA ARG A 9 -12.10 -15.80 -5.95
C ARG A 9 -10.99 -14.84 -5.49
N THR A 10 -9.75 -15.32 -5.50
CA THR A 10 -8.58 -14.50 -5.12
C THR A 10 -8.37 -13.32 -6.08
N GLN A 11 -8.57 -13.52 -7.38
CA GLN A 11 -8.50 -12.44 -8.37
C GLN A 11 -9.54 -11.35 -8.10
N SER A 12 -10.80 -11.74 -7.87
CA SER A 12 -11.87 -10.80 -7.52
C SER A 12 -11.56 -9.98 -6.27
N ILE A 13 -11.02 -10.61 -5.21
CA ILE A 13 -10.59 -9.90 -4.00
C ILE A 13 -9.46 -8.91 -4.30
N ASN A 14 -8.48 -9.30 -5.12
CA ASN A 14 -7.35 -8.44 -5.44
C ASN A 14 -7.77 -7.23 -6.31
N SER A 15 -8.74 -7.40 -7.22
CA SER A 15 -9.34 -6.30 -7.98
C SER A 15 -10.06 -5.31 -7.07
N ALA A 16 -10.91 -5.78 -6.16
CA ALA A 16 -11.58 -4.90 -5.19
C ALA A 16 -10.57 -4.14 -4.30
N PHE A 17 -9.46 -4.78 -3.93
CA PHE A 17 -8.37 -4.10 -3.22
C PHE A 17 -7.67 -3.04 -4.09
N ALA A 18 -7.57 -3.22 -5.41
CA ALA A 18 -7.00 -2.22 -6.32
C ALA A 18 -7.91 -0.99 -6.41
N GLU A 19 -9.20 -1.21 -6.63
CA GLU A 19 -10.23 -0.15 -6.63
C GLU A 19 -10.22 0.63 -5.30
N LEU A 20 -10.13 -0.06 -4.16
CA LEU A 20 -10.04 0.61 -2.86
C LEU A 20 -8.79 1.51 -2.72
N ARG A 21 -7.66 1.18 -3.37
CA ARG A 21 -6.45 2.02 -3.32
C ARG A 21 -6.61 3.31 -4.11
N GLU A 22 -7.34 3.27 -5.22
CA GLU A 22 -7.61 4.44 -6.05
C GLU A 22 -8.45 5.50 -5.31
N CYS A 23 -9.24 5.07 -4.32
CA CYS A 23 -10.01 5.95 -3.46
C CYS A 23 -9.19 6.66 -2.36
N ILE A 24 -7.92 6.28 -2.13
CA ILE A 24 -7.10 6.86 -1.05
C ILE A 24 -6.35 8.09 -1.59
N PRO A 25 -6.64 9.32 -1.09
CA PRO A 25 -5.98 10.52 -1.58
C PRO A 25 -4.53 10.61 -1.10
N ASN A 26 -3.74 11.43 -1.80
CA ASN A 26 -2.32 11.69 -1.49
C ASN A 26 -1.43 10.42 -1.49
N VAL A 27 -1.87 9.39 -2.20
CA VAL A 27 -1.09 8.18 -2.48
C VAL A 27 -0.86 8.09 -3.99
N PRO A 28 0.40 8.11 -4.46
CA PRO A 28 0.71 7.90 -5.87
C PRO A 28 0.13 6.57 -6.38
N ALA A 29 -0.44 6.55 -7.59
CA ALA A 29 -1.13 5.38 -8.14
C ALA A 29 -0.24 4.12 -8.27
N ASP A 30 1.08 4.29 -8.36
CA ASP A 30 2.07 3.22 -8.41
C ASP A 30 2.49 2.71 -7.02
N THR A 31 2.03 3.36 -5.93
CA THR A 31 2.37 2.97 -4.56
C THR A 31 1.71 1.65 -4.19
N LYS A 32 2.56 0.63 -4.01
CA LYS A 32 2.10 -0.70 -3.57
C LYS A 32 1.75 -0.70 -2.08
N LEU A 33 0.51 -0.36 -1.77
CA LEU A 33 -0.06 -0.53 -0.43
C LEU A 33 -0.32 -2.00 -0.12
N SER A 34 0.18 -2.47 1.03
CA SER A 34 -0.21 -3.77 1.58
C SER A 34 -1.71 -3.80 1.90
N LYS A 35 -2.32 -5.00 1.97
CA LYS A 35 -3.75 -5.14 2.30
C LYS A 35 -4.10 -4.44 3.61
N ILE A 36 -3.29 -4.65 4.66
CA ILE A 36 -3.50 -4.02 5.97
C ILE A 36 -3.35 -2.50 5.91
N LYS A 37 -2.37 -1.96 5.17
CA LYS A 37 -2.21 -0.50 5.02
C LYS A 37 -3.38 0.11 4.25
N THR A 38 -3.84 -0.55 3.19
CA THR A 38 -5.00 -0.12 2.40
C THR A 38 -6.24 -0.01 3.29
N LEU A 39 -6.51 -1.03 4.10
CA LEU A 39 -7.64 -1.03 5.03
C LEU A 39 -7.54 0.10 6.07
N ARG A 40 -6.36 0.26 6.70
CA ARG A 40 -6.15 1.32 7.69
C ARG A 40 -6.35 2.71 7.11
N LEU A 41 -5.75 2.99 5.96
CA LEU A 41 -5.88 4.28 5.28
C LEU A 41 -7.31 4.55 4.83
N ALA A 42 -8.02 3.55 4.30
CA ALA A 42 -9.43 3.68 3.94
C ALA A 42 -10.30 4.01 5.16
N THR A 43 -10.11 3.31 6.30
CA THR A 43 -10.84 3.62 7.55
C THR A 43 -10.54 5.04 8.03
N SER A 44 -9.27 5.46 8.05
CA SER A 44 -8.90 6.82 8.44
C SER A 44 -9.47 7.87 7.49
N TYR A 45 -9.55 7.57 6.20
CA TYR A 45 -10.12 8.50 5.23
C TYR A 45 -11.64 8.64 5.39
N ILE A 46 -12.35 7.55 5.64
CA ILE A 46 -13.78 7.60 5.99
C ILE A 46 -14.00 8.47 7.23
N ALA A 47 -13.24 8.24 8.31
CA ALA A 47 -13.34 9.04 9.53
C ALA A 47 -13.09 10.54 9.27
N TYR A 48 -12.06 10.86 8.49
CA TYR A 48 -11.78 12.24 8.08
C TYR A 48 -12.97 12.89 7.33
N LEU A 49 -13.55 12.19 6.36
CA LEU A 49 -14.70 12.69 5.61
C LEU A 49 -15.92 12.90 6.52
N MET A 50 -16.15 12.00 7.47
CA MET A 50 -17.23 12.15 8.47
C MET A 50 -17.02 13.37 9.36
N ASP A 51 -15.79 13.59 9.84
CA ASP A 51 -15.44 14.76 10.64
C ASP A 51 -15.57 16.08 9.85
N LEU A 52 -15.17 16.06 8.56
CA LEU A 52 -15.28 17.21 7.67
C LEU A 52 -16.75 17.60 7.45
N LEU A 53 -17.61 16.63 7.14
CA LEU A 53 -19.05 16.86 6.98
C LEU A 53 -19.72 17.33 8.28
N ALA A 54 -19.23 16.91 9.45
CA ALA A 54 -19.73 17.39 10.73
C ALA A 54 -19.25 18.82 11.09
N LYS A 55 -18.14 19.27 10.51
CA LYS A 55 -17.54 20.61 10.75
C LYS A 55 -17.99 21.66 9.75
N ASP A 56 -18.52 21.28 8.59
CA ASP A 56 -19.06 22.23 7.59
C ASP A 56 -20.24 23.07 8.12
N ASP A 57 -20.86 22.69 9.24
CA ASP A 57 -21.81 23.55 9.98
C ASP A 57 -21.12 24.71 10.73
N GLN A 58 -19.79 24.70 10.86
CA GLN A 58 -19.00 25.68 11.61
C GLN A 58 -17.68 26.08 10.91
N ASN A 59 -17.71 26.51 9.65
CA ASN A 59 -16.75 27.42 9.00
C ASN A 59 -15.23 27.27 9.33
N GLY A 60 -14.77 26.07 9.67
CA GLY A 60 -13.47 25.81 10.27
C GLY A 60 -12.60 24.98 9.34
N GLU A 61 -11.39 25.46 9.06
CA GLU A 61 -10.43 24.79 8.19
C GLU A 61 -10.11 23.38 8.72
N ALA A 62 -10.66 22.34 8.08
CA ALA A 62 -10.34 20.96 8.40
C ALA A 62 -8.94 20.62 7.85
N GLU A 63 -8.00 20.30 8.74
CA GLU A 63 -6.66 19.80 8.40
C GLU A 63 -6.73 18.71 7.31
N ALA A 64 -5.99 18.89 6.21
CA ALA A 64 -6.02 17.97 5.08
C ALA A 64 -5.58 16.54 5.46
N PHE A 65 -6.24 15.52 4.88
CA PHE A 65 -5.90 14.12 5.10
C PHE A 65 -4.45 13.80 4.70
N LYS A 66 -3.65 13.28 5.65
CA LYS A 66 -2.26 12.85 5.44
C LYS A 66 -2.18 11.32 5.40
N ALA A 67 -1.91 10.77 4.22
CA ALA A 67 -1.62 9.35 4.08
C ALA A 67 -0.20 9.05 4.61
N GLU A 68 -0.06 8.47 5.80
CA GLU A 68 1.25 8.05 6.34
C GLU A 68 1.81 6.82 5.60
N ILE A 69 2.42 7.06 4.45
CA ILE A 69 3.14 6.05 3.67
C ILE A 69 4.57 5.94 4.24
N LYS A 70 4.77 5.18 5.33
CA LYS A 70 6.14 4.75 5.69
C LYS A 70 6.65 3.83 4.57
N LYS A 71 7.52 4.35 3.69
CA LYS A 71 8.18 3.59 2.64
C LYS A 71 8.86 2.38 3.29
N THR A 72 8.50 1.19 2.83
CA THR A 72 9.17 -0.04 3.22
C THR A 72 10.48 -0.16 2.44
N ASP A 73 11.40 0.78 2.64
CA ASP A 73 12.77 0.73 2.07
C ASP A 73 13.53 -0.50 2.60
N VAL A 74 13.15 -1.00 3.79
CA VAL A 74 13.79 -2.14 4.46
C VAL A 74 13.80 -3.43 3.62
N LYS A 75 12.72 -3.71 2.87
CA LYS A 75 12.62 -4.96 2.10
C LYS A 75 13.40 -4.90 0.79
N GLU A 76 13.48 -3.72 0.18
CA GLU A 76 14.25 -3.49 -1.05
C GLU A 76 15.75 -3.45 -0.76
N GLU A 77 16.13 -2.86 0.37
CA GLU A 77 17.50 -2.83 0.86
C GLU A 77 18.01 -4.22 1.24
N LYS A 78 17.17 -5.06 1.85
CA LYS A 78 17.52 -6.47 2.13
C LYS A 78 17.77 -7.26 0.84
N ARG A 79 16.95 -7.03 -0.19
CA ARG A 79 17.11 -7.65 -1.52
C ARG A 79 18.38 -7.19 -2.24
N LYS A 80 18.70 -5.89 -2.16
CA LYS A 80 19.95 -5.32 -2.67
C LYS A 80 21.18 -5.89 -1.95
N LYS A 81 21.11 -6.05 -0.62
CA LYS A 81 22.18 -6.67 0.18
C LYS A 81 22.41 -8.13 -0.19
N GLU A 82 21.34 -8.93 -0.31
CA GLU A 82 21.44 -10.33 -0.77
C GLU A 82 22.03 -10.43 -2.19
N LEU A 83 21.59 -9.57 -3.12
CA LEU A 83 22.11 -9.58 -4.49
C LEU A 83 23.60 -9.22 -4.54
N ASN A 84 24.03 -8.24 -3.74
CA ASN A 84 25.43 -7.85 -3.63
C ASN A 84 26.29 -8.95 -2.99
N GLU A 85 25.79 -9.67 -1.99
CA GLU A 85 26.49 -10.84 -1.44
C GLU A 85 26.65 -11.95 -2.47
N ILE A 86 25.61 -12.23 -3.26
CA ILE A 86 25.66 -13.24 -4.33
C ILE A 86 26.68 -12.85 -5.39
N LEU A 87 26.67 -11.59 -5.85
CA LEU A 87 27.62 -11.06 -6.83
C LEU A 87 29.06 -11.14 -6.32
N LYS A 88 29.28 -10.81 -5.04
CA LYS A 88 30.61 -10.87 -4.42
C LYS A 88 31.14 -12.30 -4.37
N LYS A 89 30.33 -13.25 -3.91
CA LYS A 89 30.72 -14.69 -3.89
C LYS A 89 31.05 -15.22 -5.27
N HIS A 90 30.28 -14.83 -6.29
CA HIS A 90 30.54 -15.26 -7.66
C HIS A 90 31.86 -14.70 -8.21
N SER A 91 32.23 -13.47 -7.85
CA SER A 91 33.52 -12.88 -8.25
C SER A 91 34.74 -13.50 -7.56
N GLU A 92 34.56 -13.98 -6.33
CA GLU A 92 35.63 -14.64 -5.54
C GLU A 92 35.90 -16.07 -6.02
N GLN A 93 34.90 -16.76 -6.58
CA GLN A 93 35.07 -18.10 -7.17
C GLN A 93 35.74 -18.11 -8.56
N GLN A 94 35.87 -16.95 -9.22
CA GLN A 94 36.48 -16.82 -10.55
C GLN A 94 37.91 -16.24 -10.54
N ARG A 95 38.51 -16.10 -9.35
CA ARG A 95 39.95 -15.83 -9.18
C ARG A 95 40.68 -17.12 -8.82
#